data_AF-A0A958EYX5-F1
#
_entry.id   AF-A0A958EYX5-F1
#
_cell.length_a   1.000
_cell.length_b   1.000
_cell.length_c   1.000
_cell.angle_alpha   90.00
_cell.angle_beta   90.00
_cell.angle_gamma   90.00
#
_symmetry.space_group_name_H-M   'P 1'
#
loop_
_entity.id
_entity.type
_entity.pdbx_description
1 polymer ?
#
loop_
_entity_poly.entity_id
_entity_poly.type
_entity_poly.pdbx_seq_one_letter_code
_entity_poly.pdbx_strand_id
1 'polypeptide(L)'
;MERRISYFRQKGDSYIFAASLGLLLSLMMVAWIVVIILVKGLGFFWPRDVVAVTMTDGEKYMGEQWEEKTDKFFNEDGTYYMLDRFQLKIGNRDLYGLDFKWLKKPEVQSETRPEKAVVFERLEYGNFYGTISELHFLDKKFDQQNANLIEQTGEAHEAAVEMRETVEDLKHQLALLSEPLTQLQREINILSLSAEGRTTTGQKRLADLQVEAEKMEQEIATEYQLLTDRLTELITREREIYVVTTTADGREKNIQLSEVVRFYLPNSMGIFAKSWHYLGKVWEFVADDPRESNTEGGVFPAIFGTVMMVILMSIAVVPFGVMAAIYLNEYAKQGPVTRFIRLSVNNLAGVPSIVFG
;
A
#
# COMPACT_ATOMS: atom_id res chain seq x y z
N MET A 1 -47.58 -19.10 -41.57
CA MET A 1 -46.60 -18.67 -40.54
C MET A 1 -45.78 -19.84 -40.01
N GLU A 2 -46.40 -20.99 -39.72
CA GLU A 2 -45.73 -22.21 -39.23
C GLU A 2 -44.60 -22.75 -40.12
N ARG A 3 -44.74 -22.76 -41.45
CA ARG A 3 -43.67 -23.21 -42.38
C ARG A 3 -42.40 -22.34 -42.37
N ARG A 4 -42.49 -21.05 -41.99
CA ARG A 4 -41.31 -20.18 -41.88
C ARG A 4 -40.56 -20.40 -40.56
N ILE A 5 -41.29 -20.74 -39.49
CA ILE A 5 -40.72 -21.06 -38.18
C ILE A 5 -40.00 -22.41 -38.24
N SER A 6 -40.55 -23.41 -38.95
CA SER A 6 -39.90 -24.71 -39.12
C SER A 6 -38.60 -24.62 -39.94
N TYR A 7 -38.55 -23.73 -40.93
CA TYR A 7 -37.36 -23.49 -41.75
C TYR A 7 -36.20 -22.89 -40.93
N PHE A 8 -36.49 -21.93 -40.05
CA PHE A 8 -35.50 -21.32 -39.15
C PHE A 8 -34.88 -22.32 -38.15
N ARG A 9 -35.67 -23.29 -37.69
CA ARG A 9 -35.23 -24.28 -36.68
C ARG A 9 -34.38 -25.41 -37.28
N GLN A 10 -34.54 -25.71 -38.58
CA GLN A 10 -33.79 -26.77 -39.27
C GLN A 10 -32.39 -26.35 -39.72
N LYS A 11 -32.14 -25.05 -39.94
CA LYS A 11 -30.83 -24.55 -40.42
C LYS A 11 -29.81 -24.25 -39.31
N GLY A 12 -30.24 -24.26 -38.05
CA GLY A 12 -29.38 -23.90 -36.91
C GLY A 12 -29.28 -22.40 -36.63
N ASP A 13 -29.92 -21.56 -37.44
CA ASP A 13 -29.86 -20.09 -37.32
C ASP A 13 -30.28 -19.59 -35.92
N SER A 14 -31.28 -20.24 -35.29
CA SER A 14 -31.71 -19.92 -33.92
C SER A 14 -30.62 -20.17 -32.87
N TYR A 15 -29.76 -21.19 -33.07
CA TYR A 15 -28.63 -21.47 -32.18
C TYR A 15 -27.51 -20.45 -32.35
N ILE A 16 -27.31 -19.95 -33.58
CA ILE A 16 -26.35 -18.86 -33.85
C ILE A 16 -26.81 -17.59 -33.14
N PHE A 17 -28.09 -17.20 -33.28
CA PHE A 17 -28.64 -16.04 -32.56
C PHE A 17 -28.56 -16.21 -31.04
N ALA A 18 -28.86 -17.40 -30.51
CA ALA A 18 -28.73 -17.68 -29.08
C ALA A 18 -27.27 -17.60 -28.60
N ALA A 19 -26.32 -18.14 -29.38
CA ALA A 19 -24.89 -18.06 -29.07
C ALA A 19 -24.36 -16.62 -29.16
N SER A 20 -24.75 -15.85 -30.17
CA SER A 20 -24.40 -14.44 -30.29
C SER A 20 -25.00 -13.59 -29.17
N LEU A 21 -26.25 -13.86 -28.77
CA LEU A 21 -26.88 -13.20 -27.62
C LEU A 21 -26.15 -13.56 -26.32
N GLY A 22 -25.79 -14.83 -26.15
CA GLY A 22 -25.01 -15.29 -25.00
C GLY A 22 -23.63 -14.61 -24.92
N LEU A 23 -22.93 -14.50 -26.05
CA LEU A 23 -21.65 -13.81 -26.15
C LEU A 23 -21.80 -12.31 -25.83
N LEU A 24 -22.83 -11.64 -26.39
CA LEU A 24 -23.10 -10.24 -26.10
C LEU A 24 -23.38 -10.02 -24.61
N LEU A 25 -24.18 -10.88 -23.99
CA LEU A 25 -24.47 -10.82 -22.56
C LEU A 25 -23.20 -11.05 -21.72
N SER A 26 -22.34 -12.00 -22.10
CA SER A 26 -21.06 -12.21 -21.41
C SER A 26 -20.12 -11.01 -21.51
N LEU A 27 -20.01 -10.39 -22.69
CA LEU A 27 -19.18 -9.20 -22.89
C LEU A 27 -19.73 -8.01 -22.11
N MET A 28 -21.05 -7.86 -22.07
CA MET A 28 -21.73 -6.82 -21.29
C MET A 28 -21.50 -7.02 -19.78
N MET A 29 -21.57 -8.26 -19.28
CA MET A 29 -21.26 -8.57 -17.88
C MET A 29 -19.81 -8.26 -17.52
N VAL A 30 -18.85 -8.64 -18.39
CA VAL A 30 -17.43 -8.34 -18.18
C VAL A 30 -17.21 -6.82 -18.18
N ALA A 31 -17.76 -6.11 -19.16
CA ALA A 31 -17.66 -4.65 -19.21
C ALA A 31 -18.27 -3.99 -17.96
N TRP A 32 -19.42 -4.49 -17.49
CA TRP A 32 -20.09 -4.00 -16.30
C TRP A 32 -19.24 -4.21 -15.03
N ILE A 33 -18.64 -5.39 -14.87
CA ILE A 33 -17.74 -5.67 -13.74
C ILE A 33 -16.53 -4.73 -13.80
N VAL A 34 -15.92 -4.55 -14.96
CA VAL A 34 -14.80 -3.61 -15.14
C VAL A 34 -15.22 -2.19 -14.75
N VAL A 35 -16.39 -1.72 -15.19
CA VAL A 35 -16.92 -0.40 -14.82
C VAL A 35 -17.14 -0.29 -13.31
N ILE A 36 -17.71 -1.31 -12.64
CA ILE A 36 -17.87 -1.29 -11.18
C ILE A 36 -16.52 -1.20 -10.48
N ILE A 37 -15.55 -2.01 -10.90
CA ILE A 37 -14.19 -2.01 -10.30
C ILE A 37 -13.55 -0.64 -10.48
N LEU A 38 -13.65 -0.06 -11.68
CA LEU A 38 -13.11 1.28 -11.95
C LEU A 38 -13.81 2.34 -11.11
N VAL A 39 -15.15 2.37 -11.05
CA VAL A 39 -15.89 3.38 -10.27
C VAL A 39 -15.59 3.24 -8.77
N LYS A 40 -15.53 2.01 -8.24
CA LYS A 40 -15.25 1.77 -6.82
C LYS A 40 -13.77 2.03 -6.47
N GLY A 41 -12.84 1.67 -7.36
CA GLY A 41 -11.41 1.85 -7.15
C GLY A 41 -10.94 3.29 -7.38
N LEU A 42 -11.36 3.92 -8.49
CA LEU A 42 -10.96 5.29 -8.81
C LEU A 42 -11.50 6.30 -7.81
N GLY A 43 -12.62 6.05 -7.14
CA GLY A 43 -13.12 6.94 -6.08
C GLY A 43 -12.30 6.91 -4.77
N PHE A 44 -11.38 5.97 -4.61
CA PHE A 44 -10.57 5.79 -3.41
C PHE A 44 -9.54 6.92 -3.22
N PHE A 45 -8.87 7.34 -4.29
CA PHE A 45 -7.79 8.35 -4.24
C PHE A 45 -8.30 9.79 -4.24
N TRP A 46 -9.62 10.01 -4.31
CA TRP A 46 -10.18 11.35 -4.35
C TRP A 46 -10.05 12.02 -2.98
N PRO A 47 -9.43 13.22 -2.87
CA PRO A 47 -9.30 13.92 -1.58
C PRO A 47 -10.66 14.46 -1.14
N ARG A 48 -11.34 13.69 -0.30
CA ARG A 48 -12.64 14.04 0.28
C ARG A 48 -12.50 15.17 1.30
N ASP A 49 -13.56 15.94 1.45
CA ASP A 49 -13.63 16.98 2.47
C ASP A 49 -13.55 16.35 3.87
N VAL A 50 -12.85 17.04 4.76
CA VAL A 50 -12.76 16.67 6.17
C VAL A 50 -13.89 17.35 6.92
N VAL A 51 -14.66 16.54 7.63
CA VAL A 51 -15.84 16.96 8.38
C VAL A 51 -15.54 16.87 9.87
N ALA A 52 -15.87 17.94 10.60
CA ALA A 52 -15.86 17.97 12.05
C ALA A 52 -17.29 17.84 12.57
N VAL A 53 -17.55 16.73 13.28
CA VAL A 53 -18.86 16.33 13.79
C VAL A 53 -18.87 16.48 15.30
N THR A 54 -19.89 17.16 15.84
CA THR A 54 -20.19 17.16 17.27
C THR A 54 -21.45 16.33 17.50
N MET A 55 -21.36 15.32 18.35
CA MET A 55 -22.45 14.41 18.71
C MET A 55 -23.29 15.00 19.85
N THR A 56 -24.52 14.52 20.02
CA THR A 56 -25.44 14.98 21.08
C THR A 56 -24.96 14.66 22.50
N ASP A 57 -24.08 13.67 22.66
CA ASP A 57 -23.41 13.32 23.92
C ASP A 57 -22.20 14.23 24.23
N GLY A 58 -21.84 15.13 23.30
CA GLY A 58 -20.69 16.03 23.41
C GLY A 58 -19.40 15.48 22.81
N GLU A 59 -19.37 14.23 22.34
CA GLU A 59 -18.20 13.69 21.65
C GLU A 59 -17.95 14.41 20.32
N LYS A 60 -16.68 14.67 20.00
CA LYS A 60 -16.27 15.36 18.79
C LYS A 60 -15.35 14.48 17.95
N TYR A 61 -15.61 14.44 16.66
CA TYR A 61 -14.84 13.67 15.70
C TYR A 61 -14.47 14.54 14.50
N MET A 62 -13.30 14.30 13.92
CA MET A 62 -12.87 14.91 12.67
C MET A 62 -12.39 13.81 11.74
N GLY A 63 -12.80 13.85 10.47
CA GLY A 63 -12.42 12.82 9.52
C GLY A 63 -13.11 12.94 8.17
N GLU A 64 -12.87 11.97 7.30
CA GLU A 64 -13.52 11.88 5.98
C GLU A 64 -14.77 11.01 6.04
N GLN A 65 -15.86 11.45 5.41
CA GLN A 65 -17.06 10.62 5.29
C GLN A 65 -16.92 9.60 4.14
N TRP A 66 -17.00 8.31 4.46
CA TRP A 66 -16.73 7.22 3.50
C TRP A 66 -17.98 6.58 2.92
N GLU A 67 -18.88 6.17 3.80
CA GLU A 67 -20.07 5.40 3.46
C GLU A 67 -21.28 5.94 4.22
N GLU A 68 -22.47 5.81 3.62
CA GLU A 68 -23.73 6.07 4.28
C GLU A 68 -24.65 4.87 4.07
N LYS A 69 -25.26 4.40 5.17
CA LYS A 69 -26.12 3.22 5.19
C LYS A 69 -27.31 3.44 6.11
N THR A 70 -28.45 2.90 5.71
CA THR A 70 -29.64 2.77 6.56
C THR A 70 -29.70 1.33 7.07
N ASP A 71 -29.42 1.14 8.36
CA ASP A 71 -29.41 -0.18 8.99
C ASP A 71 -30.64 -0.42 9.86
N LYS A 72 -30.99 -1.71 10.03
CA LYS A 72 -32.05 -2.15 10.95
C LYS A 72 -31.49 -2.31 12.35
N PHE A 73 -32.06 -1.59 13.31
CA PHE A 73 -31.79 -1.74 14.73
C PHE A 73 -32.98 -2.37 15.42
N PHE A 74 -32.72 -3.32 16.33
CA PHE A 74 -33.75 -4.02 17.08
C PHE A 74 -33.87 -3.43 18.48
N ASN A 75 -35.10 -3.14 18.89
CA ASN A 75 -35.42 -2.84 20.28
C ASN A 75 -35.43 -4.13 21.10
N GLU A 76 -35.37 -3.99 22.43
CA GLU A 76 -35.49 -5.12 23.36
C GLU A 76 -36.80 -5.90 23.18
N ASP A 77 -37.86 -5.22 22.72
CA ASP A 77 -39.18 -5.79 22.43
C ASP A 77 -39.26 -6.56 21.08
N GLY A 78 -38.15 -6.67 20.34
CA GLY A 78 -38.08 -7.36 19.06
C GLY A 78 -38.60 -6.58 17.85
N THR A 79 -39.17 -5.39 18.05
CA THR A 79 -39.49 -4.45 16.96
C THR A 79 -38.22 -3.82 16.40
N TYR A 80 -38.17 -3.53 15.09
CA TYR A 80 -37.02 -2.85 14.48
C TYR A 80 -37.35 -1.41 14.09
N TYR A 81 -36.33 -0.56 14.09
CA TYR A 81 -36.35 0.77 13.46
C TYR A 81 -35.20 0.89 12.46
N MET A 82 -35.43 1.67 11.41
CA MET A 82 -34.40 1.99 10.43
C MET A 82 -33.66 3.24 10.92
N LEU A 83 -32.33 3.21 10.88
CA LEU A 83 -31.51 4.34 11.30
C LEU A 83 -30.42 4.61 10.27
N ASP A 84 -30.35 5.86 9.84
CA ASP A 84 -29.28 6.33 8.96
C ASP A 84 -28.00 6.52 9.76
N ARG A 85 -26.92 5.89 9.28
CA ARG A 85 -25.57 6.02 9.79
C ARG A 85 -24.63 6.37 8.67
N PHE A 86 -23.57 7.09 9.02
CA PHE A 86 -22.45 7.29 8.12
C PHE A 86 -21.15 6.82 8.78
N GLN A 87 -20.24 6.33 7.95
CA GLN A 87 -18.91 5.92 8.38
C GLN A 87 -17.97 7.10 8.23
N LEU A 88 -17.33 7.49 9.32
CA LEU A 88 -16.32 8.52 9.36
C LEU A 88 -14.95 7.85 9.53
N LYS A 89 -14.01 8.14 8.62
CA LYS A 89 -12.60 7.78 8.77
C LYS A 89 -11.96 8.81 9.71
N ILE A 90 -11.96 8.51 11.00
CA ILE A 90 -11.43 9.39 12.05
C ILE A 90 -9.89 9.37 12.12
N GLY A 91 -9.26 8.36 11.51
CA GLY A 91 -7.80 8.21 11.52
C GLY A 91 -7.22 8.21 12.93
N ASN A 92 -6.06 8.85 13.10
CA ASN A 92 -5.35 9.01 14.37
C ASN A 92 -5.29 7.69 15.16
N ARG A 93 -4.82 6.61 14.52
CA ARG A 93 -4.86 5.25 15.10
C ARG A 93 -4.11 5.18 16.43
N ASP A 94 -3.10 6.01 16.62
CA ASP A 94 -2.35 6.18 17.86
C ASP A 94 -3.17 6.82 19.00
N LEU A 95 -4.22 7.58 18.69
CA LEU A 95 -5.08 8.27 19.68
C LEU A 95 -6.39 7.56 19.96
N TYR A 96 -6.99 6.89 18.96
CA TYR A 96 -8.30 6.24 19.06
C TYR A 96 -8.26 4.71 18.94
N GLY A 97 -7.16 4.14 18.45
CA GLY A 97 -7.01 2.69 18.21
C GLY A 97 -7.74 2.14 17.00
N LEU A 98 -8.51 2.96 16.28
CA LEU A 98 -9.33 2.56 15.14
C LEU A 98 -9.43 3.68 14.10
N ASP A 99 -9.42 3.31 12.82
CA ASP A 99 -9.42 4.29 11.72
C ASP A 99 -10.83 4.76 11.33
N PHE A 100 -11.85 3.93 11.58
CA PHE A 100 -13.22 4.14 11.13
C PHE A 100 -14.22 4.01 12.28
N LYS A 101 -15.14 4.98 12.39
CA LYS A 101 -16.25 4.95 13.34
C LYS A 101 -17.58 5.15 12.61
N TRP A 102 -18.57 4.32 12.91
CA TRP A 102 -19.94 4.52 12.45
C TRP A 102 -20.66 5.48 13.39
N LEU A 103 -21.14 6.60 12.84
CA LEU A 103 -21.90 7.62 13.57
C LEU A 103 -23.35 7.60 13.10
N LYS A 104 -24.27 7.78 14.05
CA LYS A 104 -25.71 7.80 13.77
C LYS A 104 -26.13 9.22 13.43
N LYS A 105 -26.76 9.43 12.28
CA LYS A 105 -27.15 10.77 11.82
C LYS A 105 -28.05 11.52 12.80
N PRO A 106 -29.06 10.90 13.45
CA PRO A 106 -29.91 11.62 14.39
C PRO A 106 -29.21 12.07 15.68
N GLU A 107 -28.04 11.48 15.99
CA GLU A 107 -27.22 11.85 17.16
C GLU A 107 -26.17 12.92 16.81
N VAL A 108 -26.15 13.43 15.56
CA VAL A 108 -25.28 14.54 15.17
C VAL A 108 -25.94 15.86 15.55
N GLN A 109 -25.27 16.61 16.43
CA GLN A 109 -25.71 17.95 16.83
C GLN A 109 -25.29 19.01 15.81
N SER A 110 -24.04 18.96 15.34
CA SER A 110 -23.53 19.87 14.32
C SER A 110 -22.47 19.22 13.45
N GLU A 111 -22.43 19.65 12.19
CA GLU A 111 -21.47 19.23 11.19
C GLU A 111 -20.84 20.49 10.58
N THR A 112 -19.51 20.58 10.61
CA THR A 112 -18.78 21.71 10.03
C THR A 112 -17.62 21.21 9.16
N ARG A 113 -17.20 22.02 8.20
CA ARG A 113 -16.04 21.74 7.32
C ARG A 113 -14.97 22.79 7.55
N PRO A 114 -14.03 22.60 8.48
CA PRO A 114 -13.04 23.61 8.80
C PRO A 114 -12.09 23.82 7.62
N GLU A 115 -11.94 25.06 7.13
CA GLU A 115 -11.03 25.35 6.01
C GLU A 115 -9.57 25.01 6.32
N LYS A 116 -9.18 25.14 7.61
CA LYS A 116 -7.84 24.83 8.12
C LYS A 116 -7.65 23.35 8.51
N ALA A 117 -8.61 22.48 8.20
CA ALA A 117 -8.45 21.05 8.43
C ALA A 117 -7.33 20.50 7.55
N VAL A 118 -6.35 19.87 8.18
CA VAL A 118 -5.20 19.25 7.53
C VAL A 118 -5.31 17.74 7.67
N VAL A 119 -4.94 17.05 6.60
CA VAL A 119 -4.71 15.61 6.56
C VAL A 119 -3.22 15.39 6.47
N PHE A 120 -2.65 14.72 7.47
CA PHE A 120 -1.28 14.20 7.39
C PHE A 120 -1.35 12.71 7.07
N GLU A 121 -0.83 12.31 5.93
CA GLU A 121 -0.57 10.91 5.63
C GLU A 121 0.78 10.54 6.22
N ARG A 122 0.77 9.61 7.16
CA ARG A 122 1.95 9.24 7.95
C ARG A 122 2.49 7.89 7.48
N LEU A 123 3.78 7.66 7.72
CA LEU A 123 4.41 6.37 7.50
C LEU A 123 3.85 5.29 8.44
N GLU A 124 3.48 5.70 9.66
CA GLU A 124 2.91 4.82 10.68
C GLU A 124 1.58 5.36 11.21
N TYR A 125 0.74 4.46 11.73
CA TYR A 125 -0.55 4.79 12.37
C TYR A 125 -1.58 5.48 11.45
N GLY A 126 -1.40 5.36 10.14
CA GLY A 126 -2.29 5.88 9.10
C GLY A 126 -2.52 7.40 9.15
N ASN A 127 -3.55 7.85 8.44
CA ASN A 127 -3.89 9.27 8.33
C ASN A 127 -4.15 9.93 9.69
N PHE A 128 -3.62 11.14 9.86
CA PHE A 128 -3.99 12.05 10.93
C PHE A 128 -4.89 13.19 10.44
N TYR A 129 -5.95 13.47 11.19
CA TYR A 129 -6.90 14.56 10.95
C TYR A 129 -6.89 15.55 12.12
N GLY A 130 -6.69 16.83 11.81
CA GLY A 130 -6.70 17.90 12.80
C GLY A 130 -6.47 19.28 12.20
N THR A 131 -5.99 20.21 13.03
CA THR A 131 -5.54 21.55 12.62
C THR A 131 -4.12 21.80 13.12
N ILE A 132 -3.31 22.52 12.34
CA ILE A 132 -1.97 22.92 12.78
C ILE A 132 -2.09 24.10 13.75
N SER A 133 -1.47 23.95 14.91
CA SER A 133 -1.43 24.96 15.96
C SER A 133 -0.08 25.68 15.96
N GLU A 134 1.01 24.92 15.92
CA GLU A 134 2.36 25.48 15.90
C GLU A 134 3.27 24.63 15.01
N LEU A 135 4.27 25.27 14.41
CA LEU A 135 5.36 24.61 13.70
C LEU A 135 6.67 24.91 14.44
N HIS A 136 7.40 23.84 14.73
CA HIS A 136 8.78 23.89 15.20
C HIS A 136 9.67 23.45 14.04
N PHE A 137 10.52 24.37 13.57
CA PHE A 137 11.48 24.11 12.51
C PHE A 137 12.87 24.54 12.99
N LEU A 138 13.54 23.61 13.68
CA LEU A 138 14.83 23.85 14.34
C LEU A 138 14.68 25.01 15.36
N ASP A 139 15.52 26.05 15.25
CA ASP A 139 15.49 27.24 16.11
C ASP A 139 14.29 28.17 15.85
N LYS A 140 13.48 27.91 14.81
CA LYS A 140 12.34 28.75 14.44
C LYS A 140 11.03 28.14 14.93
N LYS A 141 10.18 28.99 15.51
CA LYS A 141 8.81 28.65 15.90
C LYS A 141 7.82 29.54 15.15
N PHE A 142 6.79 28.93 14.58
CA PHE A 142 5.68 29.62 13.91
C PHE A 142 4.36 29.24 14.56
N ASP A 143 3.46 30.20 14.76
CA ASP A 143 2.16 29.99 15.39
C ASP A 143 1.00 30.20 14.39
N GLN A 144 -0.24 30.01 14.86
CA GLN A 144 -1.45 30.21 14.05
C GLN A 144 -1.67 31.65 13.55
N GLN A 145 -0.99 32.64 14.12
CA GLN A 145 -1.11 34.04 13.69
C GLN A 145 -0.28 34.31 12.43
N ASN A 146 0.69 33.44 12.14
CA ASN A 146 1.47 33.52 10.93
C ASN A 146 0.64 33.12 9.71
N ALA A 147 0.44 34.05 8.77
CA ALA A 147 -0.30 33.83 7.54
C ALA A 147 0.32 32.73 6.66
N ASN A 148 1.63 32.50 6.77
CA ASN A 148 2.39 31.56 5.94
C ASN A 148 2.66 30.23 6.68
N LEU A 149 1.98 29.93 7.78
CA LEU A 149 2.21 28.72 8.57
C LEU A 149 2.17 27.43 7.73
N ILE A 150 1.22 27.33 6.79
CA ILE A 150 1.06 26.15 5.92
C ILE A 150 2.22 26.04 4.92
N GLU A 151 2.63 27.15 4.31
CA GLU A 151 3.77 27.20 3.37
C GLU A 151 5.08 26.84 4.08
N GLN A 152 5.32 27.41 5.26
CA GLN A 152 6.49 27.08 6.10
C GLN A 152 6.46 25.62 6.60
N THR A 153 5.27 25.06 6.84
CA THR A 153 5.14 23.63 7.15
C THR A 153 5.55 22.77 5.94
N GLY A 154 5.25 23.23 4.73
CA GLY A 154 5.70 22.61 3.48
C GLY A 154 7.22 22.57 3.37
N GLU A 155 7.87 23.72 3.56
CA GLU A 155 9.34 23.83 3.55
C GLU A 155 9.99 22.97 4.65
N ALA A 156 9.42 22.97 5.85
CA ALA A 156 9.91 22.16 6.96
C ALA A 156 9.70 20.65 6.70
N HIS A 157 8.61 20.28 6.03
CA HIS A 157 8.33 18.89 5.64
C HIS A 157 9.33 18.40 4.61
N GLU A 158 9.60 19.18 3.56
CA GLU A 158 10.60 18.85 2.54
C GLU A 158 11.99 18.67 3.16
N ALA A 159 12.41 19.60 4.04
CA ALA A 159 13.68 19.48 4.75
C ALA A 159 13.74 18.25 5.67
N ALA A 160 12.65 17.91 6.37
CA ALA A 160 12.59 16.72 7.22
C ALA A 160 12.65 15.42 6.41
N VAL A 161 12.04 15.39 5.23
CA VAL A 161 12.11 14.24 4.31
C VAL A 161 13.52 14.05 3.78
N GLU A 162 14.20 15.11 3.34
CA GLU A 162 15.61 15.06 2.90
C GLU A 162 16.54 14.57 4.03
N MET A 163 16.31 15.04 5.26
CA MET A 163 17.05 14.55 6.43
C MET A 163 16.82 13.07 6.68
N ARG A 164 15.57 12.60 6.61
CA ARG A 164 15.22 11.17 6.75
C ARG A 164 15.92 10.32 5.70
N GLU A 165 15.92 10.75 4.44
CA GLU A 165 16.62 10.04 3.36
C GLU A 165 18.13 9.96 3.61
N THR A 166 18.73 11.05 4.10
CA THR A 166 20.15 11.07 4.49
C THR A 166 20.42 10.13 5.67
N VAL A 167 19.52 10.07 6.65
CA VAL A 167 19.61 9.17 7.81
C VAL A 167 19.57 7.70 7.35
N GLU A 168 18.66 7.35 6.43
CA GLU A 168 18.59 5.99 5.87
C GLU A 168 19.84 5.62 5.06
N ASP A 169 20.38 6.55 4.26
CA ASP A 169 21.64 6.32 3.53
C ASP A 169 22.82 6.08 4.49
N LEU A 170 22.94 6.88 5.57
CA LEU A 170 23.98 6.68 6.59
C LEU A 170 23.83 5.35 7.33
N LYS A 171 22.60 4.93 7.65
CA LYS A 171 22.34 3.60 8.24
C LYS A 171 22.79 2.49 7.29
N HIS A 172 22.52 2.63 6.00
CA HIS A 172 22.96 1.67 4.99
C HIS A 172 24.49 1.62 4.87
N GLN A 173 25.17 2.78 4.87
CA GLN A 173 26.65 2.84 4.88
C GLN A 173 27.23 2.18 6.14
N LEU A 174 26.67 2.43 7.33
CA LEU A 174 27.07 1.78 8.58
C LEU A 174 26.87 0.26 8.52
N ALA A 175 25.76 -0.21 7.94
CA ALA A 175 25.50 -1.62 7.77
C ALA A 175 26.53 -2.28 6.85
N LEU A 176 26.85 -1.68 5.69
CA LEU A 176 27.87 -2.18 4.77
C LEU A 176 29.27 -2.19 5.39
N LEU A 177 29.62 -1.15 6.15
CA LEU A 177 30.92 -1.05 6.82
C LEU A 177 31.10 -2.13 7.90
N SER A 178 30.04 -2.43 8.65
CA SER A 178 30.07 -3.40 9.75
C SER A 178 29.75 -4.84 9.32
N GLU A 179 29.30 -5.06 8.08
CA GLU A 179 28.90 -6.38 7.58
C GLU A 179 30.03 -7.43 7.66
N PRO A 180 31.27 -7.17 7.21
CA PRO A 180 32.34 -8.16 7.26
C PRO A 180 32.69 -8.58 8.70
N LEU A 181 32.73 -7.62 9.63
CA LEU A 181 32.96 -7.88 11.05
C LEU A 181 31.81 -8.71 11.64
N THR A 182 30.56 -8.39 11.27
CA THR A 182 29.37 -9.14 11.68
C THR A 182 29.40 -10.59 11.19
N GLN A 183 29.90 -10.83 9.97
CA GLN A 183 30.07 -12.18 9.42
C GLN A 183 31.14 -12.97 10.18
N LEU A 184 32.30 -12.37 10.48
CA LEU A 184 33.35 -13.00 11.29
C LEU A 184 32.86 -13.34 12.70
N GLN A 185 32.19 -12.40 13.37
CA GLN A 185 31.61 -12.63 14.69
C GLN A 185 30.57 -13.76 14.67
N ARG A 186 29.77 -13.87 13.59
CA ARG A 186 28.85 -14.99 13.41
C ARG A 186 29.58 -16.32 13.25
N GLU A 187 30.66 -16.38 12.47
CA GLU A 187 31.50 -17.58 12.32
C GLU A 187 32.13 -18.00 13.66
N ILE A 188 32.67 -17.05 14.41
CA ILE A 188 33.21 -17.27 15.77
C ILE A 188 32.13 -17.83 16.70
N ASN A 189 30.94 -17.23 16.69
CA ASN A 189 29.81 -17.69 17.52
C ASN A 189 29.36 -19.10 17.14
N ILE A 190 29.25 -19.42 15.85
CA ILE A 190 28.87 -20.77 15.39
C ILE A 190 29.95 -21.78 15.77
N LEU A 191 31.23 -21.47 15.51
CA LEU A 191 32.35 -22.38 15.77
C LEU A 191 32.52 -22.63 17.28
N SER A 192 32.41 -21.60 18.11
CA SER A 192 32.52 -21.71 19.58
C SER A 192 31.44 -22.59 20.21
N LEU A 193 30.24 -22.62 19.63
CA LEU A 193 29.11 -23.44 20.07
C LEU A 193 29.14 -24.87 19.48
N SER A 194 29.91 -25.09 18.42
CA SER A 194 30.00 -26.37 17.73
C SER A 194 30.85 -27.42 18.48
N ALA A 195 30.64 -28.71 18.20
CA ALA A 195 31.52 -29.77 18.70
C ALA A 195 32.95 -29.65 18.14
N GLU A 196 33.10 -29.08 16.93
CA GLU A 196 34.37 -28.84 16.26
C GLU A 196 35.22 -27.80 17.01
N GLY A 197 34.59 -26.77 17.59
CA GLY A 197 35.24 -25.77 18.44
C GLY A 197 35.88 -26.32 19.72
N ARG A 198 35.52 -27.56 20.13
CA ARG A 198 36.15 -28.25 21.28
C ARG A 198 37.41 -29.03 20.90
N THR A 199 37.69 -29.16 19.62
CA THR A 199 38.91 -29.82 19.12
C THR A 199 40.09 -28.84 19.14
N THR A 200 41.32 -29.37 19.23
CA THR A 200 42.53 -28.53 19.16
C THR A 200 42.64 -27.73 17.86
N THR A 201 42.14 -28.28 16.74
CA THR A 201 42.09 -27.60 15.44
C THR A 201 41.06 -26.46 15.44
N GLY A 202 39.86 -26.72 15.98
CA GLY A 202 38.81 -25.71 16.10
C GLY A 202 39.19 -24.57 17.04
N GLN A 203 39.89 -24.85 18.15
CA GLN A 203 40.41 -23.81 19.05
C GLN A 203 41.45 -22.91 18.39
N LYS A 204 42.34 -23.47 17.56
CA LYS A 204 43.30 -22.66 16.78
C LYS A 204 42.59 -21.77 15.78
N ARG A 205 41.66 -22.33 15.00
CA ARG A 205 40.86 -21.57 14.03
C ARG A 205 40.07 -20.44 14.71
N LEU A 206 39.53 -20.69 15.90
CA LEU A 206 38.83 -19.68 16.69
C LEU A 206 39.75 -18.54 17.13
N ALA A 207 40.97 -18.85 17.59
CA ALA A 207 41.96 -17.83 17.92
C ALA A 207 42.38 -17.00 16.69
N ASP A 208 42.57 -17.64 15.53
CA ASP A 208 42.89 -16.96 14.28
C ASP A 208 41.76 -16.00 13.86
N LEU A 209 40.50 -16.47 13.92
CA LEU A 209 39.31 -15.66 13.62
C LEU A 209 39.13 -14.48 14.59
N GLN A 210 39.44 -14.67 15.88
CA GLN A 210 39.40 -13.60 16.86
C GLN A 210 40.42 -12.50 16.55
N VAL A 211 41.64 -12.88 16.20
CA VAL A 211 42.69 -11.91 15.80
C VAL A 211 42.29 -11.17 14.52
N GLU A 212 41.68 -11.87 13.55
CA GLU A 212 41.16 -11.26 12.32
C GLU A 212 40.02 -10.27 12.61
N ALA A 213 39.09 -10.62 13.51
CA ALA A 213 38.00 -9.75 13.93
C ALA A 213 38.51 -8.50 14.67
N GLU A 214 39.46 -8.65 15.61
CA GLU A 214 40.07 -7.53 16.33
C GLU A 214 40.78 -6.55 15.38
N LYS A 215 41.51 -7.08 14.39
CA LYS A 215 42.17 -6.26 13.38
C LYS A 215 41.15 -5.48 12.55
N MET A 216 40.09 -6.14 12.10
CA MET A 216 39.04 -5.52 11.31
C MET A 216 38.28 -4.45 12.10
N GLU A 217 38.00 -4.71 13.38
CA GLU A 217 37.39 -3.73 14.28
C GLU A 217 38.24 -2.45 14.36
N GLN A 218 39.56 -2.59 14.51
CA GLN A 218 40.47 -1.45 14.51
C GLN A 218 40.52 -0.70 13.17
N GLU A 219 40.48 -1.42 12.05
CA GLU A 219 40.48 -0.85 10.71
C GLU A 219 39.25 0.04 10.46
N ILE A 220 38.06 -0.40 10.90
CA ILE A 220 36.81 0.35 10.66
C ILE A 220 36.43 1.34 11.77
N ALA A 221 37.04 1.27 12.96
CA ALA A 221 36.61 1.99 14.15
C ALA A 221 36.44 3.50 13.94
N THR A 222 37.37 4.13 13.21
CA THR A 222 37.37 5.59 13.02
C THR A 222 36.23 6.03 12.09
N GLU A 223 36.03 5.32 10.99
CA GLU A 223 34.96 5.62 10.03
C GLU A 223 33.59 5.29 10.63
N TYR A 224 33.48 4.19 11.37
CA TYR A 224 32.26 3.81 12.08
C TYR A 224 31.85 4.89 13.09
N GLN A 225 32.81 5.41 13.87
CA GLN A 225 32.54 6.48 14.84
C GLN A 225 32.08 7.76 14.13
N LEU A 226 32.76 8.18 13.06
CA LEU A 226 32.40 9.36 12.28
C LEU A 226 30.96 9.28 11.74
N LEU A 227 30.60 8.15 11.14
CA LEU A 227 29.26 7.92 10.60
C LEU A 227 28.21 7.88 11.71
N THR A 228 28.53 7.27 12.85
CA THR A 228 27.63 7.21 14.02
C THR A 228 27.38 8.60 14.63
N ASP A 229 28.43 9.42 14.74
CA ASP A 229 28.32 10.79 15.24
C ASP A 229 27.44 11.64 14.31
N ARG A 230 27.66 11.55 13.00
CA ARG A 230 26.84 12.25 11.99
C ARG A 230 25.39 11.78 11.99
N LEU A 231 25.16 10.47 12.11
CA LEU A 231 23.82 9.89 12.23
C LEU A 231 23.10 10.43 13.47
N THR A 232 23.78 10.47 14.62
CA THR A 232 23.22 10.97 15.88
C THR A 232 22.88 12.46 15.81
N GLU A 233 23.75 13.26 15.18
CA GLU A 233 23.49 14.69 14.94
C GLU A 233 22.24 14.89 14.08
N LEU A 234 22.11 14.17 12.97
CA LEU A 234 20.97 14.30 12.06
C LEU A 234 19.67 13.86 12.72
N ILE A 235 19.65 12.73 13.43
CA ILE A 235 18.47 12.27 14.18
C ILE A 235 18.04 13.31 15.22
N THR A 236 19.01 13.98 15.85
CA THR A 236 18.70 15.03 16.85
C THR A 236 18.07 16.24 16.19
N ARG A 237 18.61 16.71 15.05
CA ARG A 237 18.04 17.82 14.28
C ARG A 237 16.65 17.49 13.72
N GLU A 238 16.47 16.28 13.24
CA GLU A 238 15.19 15.80 12.70
C GLU A 238 14.07 15.90 13.76
N ARG A 239 14.37 15.55 15.02
CA ARG A 239 13.41 15.65 16.15
C ARG A 239 12.98 17.08 16.48
N GLU A 240 13.76 18.08 16.09
CA GLU A 240 13.41 19.49 16.25
C GLU A 240 12.47 20.00 15.14
N ILE A 241 12.13 19.15 14.16
CA ILE A 241 11.23 19.47 13.05
C ILE A 241 9.91 18.73 13.25
N TYR A 242 8.95 19.40 13.89
CA TYR A 242 7.63 18.84 14.16
C TYR A 242 6.53 19.91 14.15
N VAL A 243 5.30 19.46 13.95
CA VAL A 243 4.11 20.30 14.08
C VAL A 243 3.30 19.90 15.30
N VAL A 244 2.84 20.90 16.05
CA VAL A 244 1.83 20.73 17.09
C VAL A 244 0.47 20.82 16.41
N THR A 245 -0.30 19.75 16.54
CA THR A 245 -1.64 19.64 15.94
C THR A 245 -2.69 19.49 17.01
N THR A 246 -3.90 20.00 16.73
CA THR A 246 -5.05 19.86 17.61
C THR A 246 -6.13 19.04 16.92
N THR A 247 -6.62 18.02 17.64
CA THR A 247 -7.70 17.12 17.21
C THR A 247 -9.08 17.72 17.49
N ALA A 248 -10.15 17.11 16.97
CA ALA A 248 -11.52 17.60 17.14
C ALA A 248 -11.97 17.67 18.62
N ASP A 249 -11.47 16.74 19.44
CA ASP A 249 -11.71 16.64 20.87
C ASP A 249 -10.76 17.53 21.70
N GLY A 250 -9.89 18.30 21.05
CA GLY A 250 -9.02 19.28 21.69
C GLY A 250 -7.71 18.71 22.25
N ARG A 251 -7.39 17.44 21.98
CA ARG A 251 -6.08 16.88 22.32
C ARG A 251 -5.01 17.43 21.38
N GLU A 252 -3.88 17.81 21.94
CA GLU A 252 -2.68 18.19 21.19
C GLU A 252 -1.80 16.98 20.91
N LYS A 253 -1.23 16.93 19.71
CA LYS A 253 -0.30 15.90 19.28
C LYS A 253 0.84 16.52 18.48
N ASN A 254 2.07 16.17 18.87
CA ASN A 254 3.25 16.49 18.08
C ASN A 254 3.41 15.43 16.99
N ILE A 255 3.50 15.88 15.74
CA ILE A 255 3.75 15.02 14.58
C ILE A 255 5.12 15.41 14.02
N GLN A 256 6.05 14.47 14.03
CA GLN A 256 7.36 14.63 13.40
C GLN A 256 7.16 14.71 11.88
N LEU A 257 7.68 15.75 11.24
CA LEU A 257 7.46 15.93 9.80
C LEU A 257 8.19 14.87 8.97
N SER A 258 9.26 14.27 9.49
CA SER A 258 9.93 13.15 8.84
C SER A 258 9.07 11.88 8.80
N GLU A 259 8.10 11.71 9.70
CA GLU A 259 7.16 10.58 9.68
C GLU A 259 5.96 10.83 8.75
N VAL A 260 5.90 11.99 8.12
CA VAL A 260 4.82 12.37 7.19
C VAL A 260 5.25 12.05 5.76
N VAL A 261 4.42 11.29 5.04
CA VAL A 261 4.56 11.06 3.59
C VAL A 261 4.14 12.31 2.84
N ARG A 262 2.97 12.85 3.19
CA ARG A 262 2.44 14.10 2.64
C ARG A 262 1.44 14.73 3.58
N PHE A 263 1.22 16.02 3.42
CA PHE A 263 0.09 16.68 4.06
C PHE A 263 -0.64 17.58 3.07
N TYR A 264 -1.94 17.77 3.30
CA TYR A 264 -2.78 18.60 2.45
C TYR A 264 -4.04 19.08 3.16
N LEU A 265 -4.64 20.15 2.66
CA LEU A 265 -5.86 20.76 3.22
C LEU A 265 -7.03 20.54 2.24
N PRO A 266 -7.79 19.43 2.35
CA PRO A 266 -8.79 19.07 1.35
C PRO A 266 -9.94 20.07 1.23
N ASN A 267 -10.27 20.76 2.33
CA ASN A 267 -11.38 21.72 2.38
C ASN A 267 -11.06 23.05 1.70
N SER A 268 -9.79 23.43 1.58
CA SER A 268 -9.36 24.64 0.87
C SER A 268 -9.04 24.39 -0.61
N MET A 269 -9.00 23.12 -1.03
CA MET A 269 -8.71 22.75 -2.41
C MET A 269 -9.91 22.93 -3.35
N GLY A 270 -9.71 23.72 -4.41
CA GLY A 270 -10.61 23.71 -5.55
C GLY A 270 -10.56 22.39 -6.34
N ILE A 271 -11.54 22.16 -7.22
CA ILE A 271 -11.66 20.93 -8.03
C ILE A 271 -10.38 20.64 -8.82
N PHE A 272 -9.72 21.68 -9.35
CA PHE A 272 -8.45 21.53 -10.09
C PHE A 272 -7.33 21.00 -9.20
N ALA A 273 -7.14 21.58 -8.01
CA ALA A 273 -6.13 21.12 -7.04
C ALA A 273 -6.40 19.68 -6.59
N LYS A 274 -7.68 19.33 -6.34
CA LYS A 274 -8.09 17.96 -6.03
C LYS A 274 -7.78 16.99 -7.17
N SER A 275 -8.02 17.39 -8.41
CA SER A 275 -7.73 16.58 -9.59
C SER A 275 -6.22 16.35 -9.77
N TRP A 276 -5.40 17.36 -9.51
CA TRP A 276 -3.94 17.21 -9.54
C TRP A 276 -3.44 16.29 -8.43
N HIS A 277 -3.93 16.48 -7.20
CA HIS A 277 -3.63 15.60 -6.07
C HIS A 277 -4.01 14.15 -6.36
N TYR A 278 -5.18 13.94 -6.95
CA TYR A 278 -5.69 12.64 -7.37
C TYR A 278 -4.75 11.94 -8.34
N LEU A 279 -4.32 12.62 -9.41
CA LEU A 279 -3.38 12.04 -10.38
C LEU A 279 -2.05 11.68 -9.73
N GLY A 280 -1.54 12.54 -8.84
CA GLY A 280 -0.36 12.25 -8.05
C GLY A 280 -0.52 10.99 -7.18
N LYS A 281 -1.70 10.80 -6.57
CA LYS A 281 -1.99 9.60 -5.78
C LYS A 281 -2.12 8.33 -6.60
N VAL A 282 -2.72 8.40 -7.77
CA VAL A 282 -2.78 7.25 -8.68
C VAL A 282 -1.37 6.86 -9.15
N TRP A 283 -0.51 7.84 -9.45
CA TRP A 283 0.87 7.57 -9.82
C TRP A 283 1.66 6.94 -8.66
N GLU A 284 1.58 7.53 -7.46
CA GLU A 284 2.18 7.00 -6.24
C GLU A 284 1.75 5.54 -6.01
N PHE A 285 0.45 5.26 -6.11
CA PHE A 285 -0.07 3.89 -5.96
C PHE A 285 0.52 2.90 -6.98
N VAL A 286 0.78 3.33 -8.21
CA VAL A 286 1.32 2.44 -9.26
C VAL A 286 2.83 2.29 -9.16
N ALA A 287 3.56 3.32 -8.71
CA ALA A 287 5.00 3.42 -8.80
C ALA A 287 5.76 3.16 -7.48
N ASP A 288 5.14 3.44 -6.33
CA ASP A 288 5.80 3.27 -5.03
C ASP A 288 5.72 1.82 -4.50
N ASP A 289 6.54 1.57 -3.49
CA ASP A 289 6.52 0.34 -2.70
C ASP A 289 5.35 0.31 -1.70
N PRO A 290 4.89 -0.89 -1.32
CA PRO A 290 3.84 -1.04 -0.32
C PRO A 290 4.34 -0.63 1.07
N ARG A 291 3.45 -0.03 1.86
CA ARG A 291 3.67 0.40 3.25
C ARG A 291 2.64 -0.26 4.17
N GLU A 292 2.91 -0.26 5.48
CA GLU A 292 1.95 -0.70 6.51
C GLU A 292 1.28 -2.06 6.19
N SER A 293 2.07 -3.11 5.97
CA SER A 293 1.57 -4.45 5.61
C SER A 293 0.66 -4.49 4.36
N ASN A 294 0.96 -3.68 3.34
CA ASN A 294 0.17 -3.51 2.11
C ASN A 294 -1.21 -2.83 2.32
N THR A 295 -1.39 -2.10 3.43
CA THR A 295 -2.61 -1.29 3.63
C THR A 295 -2.48 0.11 3.06
N GLU A 296 -1.26 0.60 2.88
CA GLU A 296 -0.94 1.92 2.31
C GLU A 296 0.25 1.81 1.34
N GLY A 297 0.61 2.90 0.66
CA GLY A 297 1.70 2.91 -0.33
C GLY A 297 1.28 2.40 -1.72
N GLY A 298 2.27 1.95 -2.49
CA GLY A 298 2.08 1.51 -3.87
C GLY A 298 2.12 0.00 -4.08
N VAL A 299 1.84 -0.42 -5.31
CA VAL A 299 1.76 -1.82 -5.74
C VAL A 299 2.81 -2.16 -6.81
N PHE A 300 3.83 -1.32 -7.00
CA PHE A 300 4.81 -1.48 -8.06
C PHE A 300 5.49 -2.86 -8.05
N PRO A 301 6.03 -3.38 -6.92
CA PRO A 301 6.67 -4.68 -6.89
C PRO A 301 5.74 -5.84 -7.30
N ALA A 302 4.46 -5.75 -6.95
CA ALA A 302 3.46 -6.76 -7.30
C ALA A 302 3.15 -6.75 -8.80
N ILE A 303 2.98 -5.57 -9.40
CA ILE A 303 2.79 -5.42 -10.85
C ILE A 303 4.04 -5.89 -11.59
N PHE A 304 5.22 -5.46 -11.15
CA PHE A 304 6.48 -5.86 -11.77
C PHE A 304 6.70 -7.37 -11.69
N GLY A 305 6.49 -7.97 -10.52
CA GLY A 305 6.64 -9.41 -10.32
C GLY A 305 5.69 -10.23 -11.20
N THR A 306 4.41 -9.84 -11.27
CA THR A 306 3.43 -10.53 -12.12
C THR A 306 3.75 -10.42 -13.61
N VAL A 307 4.11 -9.21 -14.09
CA VAL A 307 4.53 -9.00 -15.48
C VAL A 307 5.80 -9.78 -15.81
N MET A 308 6.80 -9.74 -14.93
CA MET A 308 8.05 -10.47 -15.10
C MET A 308 7.81 -11.98 -15.17
N MET A 309 6.96 -12.53 -14.29
CA MET A 309 6.56 -13.94 -14.33
C MET A 309 5.92 -14.32 -15.67
N VAL A 310 4.97 -13.50 -16.16
CA VAL A 310 4.30 -13.76 -17.46
C VAL A 310 5.31 -13.71 -18.61
N ILE A 311 6.23 -12.75 -18.63
CA ILE A 311 7.27 -12.63 -19.66
C ILE A 311 8.22 -13.82 -19.62
N LEU A 312 8.74 -14.18 -18.43
CA LEU A 312 9.66 -15.31 -18.28
C LEU A 312 8.99 -16.63 -18.66
N MET A 313 7.75 -16.86 -18.21
CA MET A 313 6.96 -18.03 -18.62
C MET A 313 6.74 -18.05 -20.13
N SER A 314 6.43 -16.90 -20.74
CA SER A 314 6.21 -16.82 -22.19
C SER A 314 7.50 -17.11 -22.97
N ILE A 315 8.63 -16.52 -22.58
CA ILE A 315 9.93 -16.76 -23.22
C ILE A 315 10.34 -18.22 -23.08
N ALA A 316 10.09 -18.84 -21.93
CA ALA A 316 10.39 -20.25 -21.72
C ALA A 316 9.44 -21.14 -22.54
N VAL A 317 8.13 -20.99 -22.40
CA VAL A 317 7.13 -21.93 -22.91
C VAL A 317 6.83 -21.76 -24.40
N VAL A 318 6.80 -20.53 -24.93
CA VAL A 318 6.41 -20.26 -26.33
C VAL A 318 7.32 -20.98 -27.33
N PRO A 319 8.67 -20.94 -27.23
CA PRO A 319 9.53 -21.66 -28.16
C PRO A 319 9.27 -23.17 -28.15
N PHE A 320 9.13 -23.80 -26.98
CA PHE A 320 8.80 -25.22 -26.88
C PHE A 320 7.41 -25.53 -27.45
N GLY A 321 6.42 -24.67 -27.19
CA GLY A 321 5.08 -24.80 -27.74
C GLY A 321 5.06 -24.73 -29.26
N VAL A 322 5.79 -23.77 -29.85
CA VAL A 322 5.93 -23.61 -31.30
C VAL A 322 6.67 -24.80 -31.91
N MET A 323 7.79 -25.24 -31.32
CA MET A 323 8.53 -26.42 -31.79
C MET A 323 7.67 -27.69 -31.74
N ALA A 324 6.92 -27.90 -30.66
CA ALA A 324 5.99 -29.02 -30.52
C ALA A 324 4.87 -28.96 -31.57
N ALA A 325 4.32 -27.78 -31.83
CA ALA A 325 3.27 -27.59 -32.83
C ALA A 325 3.78 -27.89 -34.26
N ILE A 326 4.98 -27.39 -34.62
CA ILE A 326 5.62 -27.67 -35.92
C ILE A 326 5.90 -29.17 -36.05
N TYR A 327 6.48 -29.80 -35.02
CA TYR A 327 6.77 -31.23 -35.04
C TYR A 327 5.50 -32.08 -35.22
N LEU A 328 4.43 -31.77 -34.48
CA LEU A 328 3.17 -32.51 -34.53
C LEU A 328 2.39 -32.36 -35.84
N ASN A 329 2.60 -31.27 -36.57
CA ASN A 329 1.93 -31.01 -37.86
C ASN A 329 2.76 -31.47 -39.06
N GLU A 330 4.06 -31.20 -39.08
CA GLU A 330 4.90 -31.42 -40.26
C GLU A 330 5.66 -32.75 -40.25
N TYR A 331 6.10 -33.21 -39.07
CA TYR A 331 7.04 -34.34 -38.98
C TYR A 331 6.42 -35.60 -38.35
N ALA A 332 5.46 -35.44 -37.44
CA ALA A 332 4.88 -36.55 -36.70
C ALA A 332 3.95 -37.39 -37.59
N LYS A 333 4.26 -38.69 -37.72
CA LYS A 333 3.40 -39.64 -38.43
C LYS A 333 2.09 -39.84 -37.67
N GLN A 334 0.98 -39.85 -38.39
CA GLN A 334 -0.34 -40.08 -37.79
C GLN A 334 -0.39 -41.46 -37.11
N GLY A 335 -0.76 -41.47 -35.82
CA GLY A 335 -0.79 -42.67 -35.00
C GLY A 335 -1.43 -42.45 -33.62
N PRO A 336 -1.60 -43.51 -32.82
CA PRO A 336 -2.28 -43.44 -31.53
C PRO A 336 -1.65 -42.43 -30.56
N VAL A 337 -0.32 -42.30 -30.58
CA VAL A 337 0.43 -41.34 -29.75
C VAL A 337 0.10 -39.89 -30.13
N THR A 338 0.16 -39.54 -31.43
CA THR A 338 -0.18 -38.19 -31.90
C THR A 338 -1.64 -37.81 -31.62
N ARG A 339 -2.56 -38.79 -31.70
CA ARG A 339 -3.98 -38.61 -31.38
C ARG A 339 -4.19 -38.35 -29.90
N PHE A 340 -3.49 -39.09 -29.05
CA PHE A 340 -3.51 -38.88 -27.60
C PHE A 340 -2.98 -37.49 -27.23
N ILE A 341 -1.84 -37.08 -27.76
CA ILE A 341 -1.27 -35.75 -27.50
C ILE A 341 -2.24 -34.63 -27.92
N ARG A 342 -2.84 -34.73 -29.12
CA ARG A 342 -3.84 -33.75 -29.59
C ARG A 342 -5.07 -33.68 -28.69
N LEU A 343 -5.55 -34.82 -28.21
CA LEU A 343 -6.66 -34.87 -27.26
C LEU A 343 -6.28 -34.18 -25.94
N SER A 344 -5.09 -34.45 -25.40
CA SER A 344 -4.61 -33.82 -24.18
C SER A 344 -4.47 -32.30 -24.32
N VAL A 345 -3.92 -31.80 -25.42
CA VAL A 345 -3.81 -30.36 -25.68
C VAL A 345 -5.19 -29.70 -25.79
N ASN A 346 -6.13 -30.31 -26.53
CA ASN A 346 -7.49 -29.79 -26.64
C ASN A 346 -8.23 -29.78 -25.29
N ASN A 347 -8.01 -30.79 -24.45
CA ASN A 347 -8.57 -30.82 -23.10
C ASN A 347 -7.92 -29.75 -22.20
N LEU A 348 -6.59 -29.56 -22.29
CA LEU A 348 -5.88 -28.54 -21.53
C LEU A 348 -6.35 -27.12 -21.89
N ALA A 349 -6.65 -26.88 -23.17
CA ALA A 349 -7.18 -25.60 -23.64
C ALA A 349 -8.67 -25.38 -23.32
N GLY A 350 -9.43 -26.46 -23.11
CA GLY A 350 -10.89 -26.41 -22.93
C GLY A 350 -11.37 -26.50 -21.49
N VAL A 351 -10.54 -26.95 -20.55
CA VAL A 351 -10.91 -27.09 -19.14
C VAL A 351 -10.71 -25.73 -18.42
N PRO A 352 -11.72 -25.24 -17.67
CA PRO A 352 -11.60 -23.98 -16.93
C PRO A 352 -10.41 -23.98 -15.96
N SER A 353 -9.72 -22.85 -15.87
CA SER A 353 -8.53 -22.70 -15.00
C SER A 353 -8.82 -22.99 -13.53
N ILE A 354 -10.04 -22.79 -13.05
CA ILE A 354 -10.45 -23.13 -11.67
C ILE A 354 -10.37 -24.64 -11.34
N VAL A 355 -10.31 -25.50 -12.35
CA VAL A 355 -10.17 -26.96 -12.18
C VAL A 355 -8.69 -27.36 -12.15
N PHE A 356 -7.82 -26.62 -12.83
CA PHE A 356 -6.38 -26.87 -12.86
C PHE A 356 -5.58 -26.13 -11.79
N GLY A 357 -6.08 -24.96 -11.38
CA GLY A 357 -5.41 -23.99 -10.52
C GLY A 357 -5.40 -24.36 -9.05
#